data_AF-A0A0N0JJ13-F1
#
_entry.id   AF-A0A0N0JJ13-F1
#
_cell.length_a   1.000
_cell.length_b   1.000
_cell.length_c   1.000
_cell.angle_alpha   90.00
_cell.angle_beta   90.00
_cell.angle_gamma   90.00
#
_symmetry.space_group_name_H-M   'P 1'
#
loop_
_entity.id
_entity.type
_entity.pdbx_description
1 polymer ?
#
loop_
_entity_poly.entity_id
_entity_poly.type
_entity_poly.pdbx_seq_one_letter_code
_entity_poly.pdbx_strand_id
1 'polypeptide(L)'
;MNPVPPPSDQQSFSRTAAIVVAAGKGLRAGGSVPKQFALWQGQPLVRHSVESLISAGVAPVMVAIPRGWEEVAAAALQGLPDVVFVHGGETRRESVACALEALADDAPDHVLIHDAARPVLPRAVIDRLLAALASAPGAIPALPVVDSVVRGREDGRRDVAVAREGLFRVQTPQAFHYPAILAAHRGWNGGAEAGDDAQVADAAGLAVALVAGDEALRKVTFASDLETAPMPAPLPRTGMGFDVHRLVTGQDLWLCGVKIDHAKGLSGHSDADVAIHALVDALLGAIAAGDIGDHFPPSDAQWKGASSDRFLAHAAALVAQSGHAIANVDVTIICEAPKIGPHKAAMRARLAEILGLPIDRVSVKATTTERLGTTGRGEGIAAQAVATVVPQWSA
;
A
#
# COMPACT_ATOMS: atom_id res chain seq x y z
N MET A 1 60.06 -17.20 -21.17
CA MET A 1 58.68 -17.57 -20.77
C MET A 1 58.63 -17.47 -19.26
N ASN A 2 58.04 -16.40 -18.73
CA ASN A 2 57.79 -16.34 -17.29
C ASN A 2 56.55 -17.19 -16.98
N PRO A 3 56.56 -17.99 -15.89
CA PRO A 3 55.41 -18.79 -15.53
C PRO A 3 54.25 -17.88 -15.12
N VAL A 4 53.08 -18.16 -15.66
CA VAL A 4 51.81 -17.54 -15.27
C VAL A 4 51.55 -17.94 -13.81
N PRO A 5 51.26 -16.98 -12.90
CA PRO A 5 50.91 -17.31 -11.52
C PRO A 5 49.56 -18.06 -11.50
N PRO A 6 49.34 -18.96 -10.52
CA PRO A 6 48.08 -19.68 -10.42
C PRO A 6 46.93 -18.69 -10.17
N PRO A 7 45.70 -18.99 -10.63
CA PRO A 7 44.56 -18.15 -10.35
C PRO A 7 44.34 -18.06 -8.84
N SER A 8 44.34 -16.84 -8.33
CA SER A 8 44.06 -16.46 -6.95
C SER A 8 42.64 -16.86 -6.55
N ASP A 9 42.54 -17.48 -5.37
CA ASP A 9 41.36 -17.71 -4.52
C ASP A 9 39.98 -17.44 -5.13
N GLN A 10 39.24 -18.53 -5.36
CA GLN A 10 37.78 -18.49 -5.38
C GLN A 10 37.32 -17.89 -4.04
N GLN A 11 36.80 -16.67 -4.06
CA GLN A 11 36.05 -16.12 -2.94
C GLN A 11 34.87 -17.07 -2.67
N SER A 12 35.02 -17.91 -1.64
CA SER A 12 33.92 -18.69 -1.08
C SER A 12 32.88 -17.68 -0.59
N PHE A 13 31.79 -17.52 -1.34
CA PHE A 13 30.65 -16.74 -0.89
C PHE A 13 29.96 -17.53 0.21
N SER A 14 29.98 -17.02 1.44
CA SER A 14 29.30 -17.66 2.57
C SER A 14 27.80 -17.74 2.30
N ARG A 15 27.27 -18.97 2.27
CA ARG A 15 25.88 -19.24 1.98
C ARG A 15 25.03 -19.00 3.23
N THR A 16 23.94 -18.27 3.05
CA THR A 16 23.06 -17.86 4.15
C THR A 16 21.62 -18.29 3.87
N ALA A 17 21.06 -19.14 4.72
CA ALA A 17 19.65 -19.50 4.69
C ALA A 17 18.84 -18.65 5.68
N ALA A 18 17.51 -18.68 5.55
CA ALA A 18 16.60 -18.13 6.55
C ALA A 18 15.61 -19.17 7.05
N ILE A 19 15.16 -19.00 8.29
CA ILE A 19 14.04 -19.68 8.91
C ILE A 19 13.01 -18.63 9.29
N VAL A 20 11.79 -18.72 8.75
CA VAL A 20 10.65 -17.88 9.11
C VAL A 20 9.68 -18.70 9.95
N VAL A 21 9.56 -18.36 11.23
CA VAL A 21 8.72 -19.09 12.18
C VAL A 21 7.27 -18.64 12.07
N ALA A 22 6.45 -19.50 11.46
CA ALA A 22 5.06 -19.26 11.11
C ALA A 22 4.12 -20.38 11.62
N ALA A 23 4.54 -21.18 12.63
CA ALA A 23 3.77 -22.31 13.17
C ALA A 23 2.91 -21.97 14.39
N GLY A 24 3.02 -20.74 14.93
CA GLY A 24 2.31 -20.34 16.14
C GLY A 24 0.79 -20.25 15.95
N LYS A 25 0.01 -20.72 16.93
CA LYS A 25 -1.47 -20.73 16.90
C LYS A 25 -2.13 -19.35 16.93
N GLY A 26 -1.38 -18.26 17.16
CA GLY A 26 -1.93 -16.89 17.10
C GLY A 26 -3.01 -16.56 18.12
N LEU A 27 -3.12 -17.30 19.24
CA LEU A 27 -4.23 -17.26 20.21
C LEU A 27 -4.60 -15.86 20.75
N ARG A 28 -3.66 -14.90 20.73
CA ARG A 28 -3.87 -13.51 21.20
C ARG A 28 -4.43 -12.55 20.14
N ALA A 29 -4.52 -12.99 18.89
CA ALA A 29 -5.04 -12.21 17.76
C ALA A 29 -6.51 -12.54 17.41
N GLY A 30 -7.14 -13.52 18.07
CA GLY A 30 -8.59 -13.72 18.05
C GLY A 30 -9.24 -14.21 16.74
N GLY A 31 -8.47 -14.73 15.77
CA GLY A 31 -8.99 -15.19 14.46
C GLY A 31 -9.02 -16.72 14.29
N SER A 32 -9.81 -17.20 13.31
CA SER A 32 -9.85 -18.60 12.86
C SER A 32 -8.65 -19.00 11.98
N VAL A 33 -7.95 -18.01 11.42
CA VAL A 33 -6.73 -18.17 10.62
C VAL A 33 -5.51 -17.77 11.47
N PRO A 34 -4.42 -18.56 11.49
CA PRO A 34 -3.19 -18.18 12.16
C PRO A 34 -2.70 -16.82 11.66
N LYS A 35 -2.39 -15.90 12.58
CA LYS A 35 -2.13 -14.48 12.28
C LYS A 35 -1.05 -14.23 11.21
N GLN A 36 -0.09 -15.13 11.08
CA GLN A 36 0.97 -15.09 10.07
C GLN A 36 0.44 -15.18 8.63
N PHE A 37 -0.75 -15.75 8.43
CA PHE A 37 -1.43 -15.81 7.12
C PHE A 37 -2.55 -14.78 6.99
N ALA A 38 -2.82 -14.00 8.03
CA ALA A 38 -3.77 -12.90 7.96
C ALA A 38 -3.23 -11.80 7.02
N LEU A 39 -4.15 -11.12 6.33
CA LEU A 39 -3.79 -10.00 5.47
C LEU A 39 -3.36 -8.80 6.31
N TRP A 40 -2.22 -8.21 5.93
CA TRP A 40 -1.67 -6.99 6.47
C TRP A 40 -1.11 -6.18 5.30
N GLN A 41 -1.58 -4.94 5.15
CA GLN A 41 -1.29 -4.07 3.99
C GLN A 41 -1.54 -4.75 2.63
N GLY A 42 -2.67 -5.47 2.51
CA GLY A 42 -3.10 -6.11 1.26
C GLY A 42 -2.43 -7.45 0.92
N GLN A 43 -1.50 -7.95 1.75
CA GLN A 43 -0.81 -9.22 1.54
C GLN A 43 -0.70 -10.04 2.83
N PRO A 44 -0.54 -11.38 2.78
CA PRO A 44 -0.34 -12.19 3.98
C PRO A 44 0.88 -11.73 4.78
N LEU A 45 0.76 -11.65 6.11
CA LEU A 45 1.80 -11.11 7.00
C LEU A 45 3.18 -11.78 6.80
N VAL A 46 3.20 -13.11 6.69
CA VAL A 46 4.41 -13.91 6.44
C VAL A 46 5.10 -13.55 5.12
N ARG A 47 4.34 -13.11 4.11
CA ARG A 47 4.85 -12.80 2.78
C ARG A 47 5.84 -11.64 2.81
N HIS A 48 5.52 -10.58 3.56
CA HIS A 48 6.40 -9.41 3.73
C HIS A 48 7.79 -9.80 4.27
N SER A 49 7.82 -10.71 5.24
CA SER A 49 9.06 -11.21 5.83
C SER A 49 9.89 -12.00 4.82
N VAL A 50 9.24 -12.91 4.08
CA VAL A 50 9.90 -13.78 3.08
C VAL A 50 10.42 -12.96 1.91
N GLU A 51 9.63 -12.02 1.37
CA GLU A 51 10.06 -11.13 0.29
C GLU A 51 11.26 -10.27 0.69
N SER A 52 11.29 -9.76 1.93
CA SER A 52 12.41 -8.98 2.45
C SER A 52 13.71 -9.79 2.54
N LEU A 53 13.62 -11.06 2.96
CA LEU A 53 14.77 -11.97 3.02
C LEU A 53 15.29 -12.36 1.63
N ILE A 54 14.39 -12.71 0.71
CA ILE A 54 14.76 -13.04 -0.68
C ILE A 54 15.41 -11.83 -1.36
N SER A 55 14.82 -10.64 -1.19
CA SER A 55 15.37 -9.39 -1.75
C SER A 55 16.73 -9.02 -1.14
N ALA A 56 17.04 -9.52 0.06
CA ALA A 56 18.36 -9.39 0.67
C ALA A 56 19.39 -10.41 0.14
N GLY A 57 18.99 -11.34 -0.73
CA GLY A 57 19.83 -12.41 -1.25
C GLY A 57 19.97 -13.60 -0.30
N VAL A 58 19.06 -13.76 0.66
CA VAL A 58 19.05 -14.88 1.61
C VAL A 58 18.20 -16.02 1.06
N ALA A 59 18.81 -17.18 0.82
CA ALA A 59 18.16 -18.37 0.28
C ALA A 59 18.91 -19.66 0.68
N PRO A 60 18.22 -20.78 0.91
CA PRO A 60 16.76 -20.93 0.86
C PRO A 60 16.06 -20.28 2.06
N VAL A 61 14.75 -20.04 1.93
CA VAL A 61 13.89 -19.57 3.02
C VAL A 61 13.00 -20.72 3.50
N MET A 62 13.35 -21.29 4.65
CA MET A 62 12.58 -22.33 5.33
C MET A 62 11.42 -21.67 6.09
N VAL A 63 10.18 -22.01 5.77
CA VAL A 63 8.99 -21.47 6.44
C VAL A 63 8.38 -22.57 7.30
N ALA A 64 8.53 -22.44 8.62
CA ALA A 64 7.98 -23.39 9.58
C ALA A 64 6.48 -23.13 9.78
N ILE A 65 5.62 -24.02 9.30
CA ILE A 65 4.16 -23.87 9.27
C ILE A 65 3.46 -24.91 10.17
N PRO A 66 2.22 -24.66 10.64
CA PRO A 66 1.47 -25.67 11.37
C PRO A 66 0.93 -26.74 10.41
N ARG A 67 0.80 -27.98 10.88
CA ARG A 67 0.19 -29.08 10.10
C ARG A 67 -1.24 -28.73 9.70
N GLY A 68 -1.63 -29.08 8.48
CA GLY A 68 -2.97 -28.81 7.94
C GLY A 68 -3.17 -27.41 7.38
N TRP A 69 -2.10 -26.61 7.25
CA TRP A 69 -2.12 -25.26 6.68
C TRP A 69 -1.25 -25.14 5.42
N GLU A 70 -0.89 -26.26 4.80
CA GLU A 70 0.03 -26.33 3.66
C GLU A 70 -0.52 -25.58 2.45
N GLU A 71 -1.81 -25.75 2.14
CA GLU A 71 -2.47 -25.07 1.02
C GLU A 71 -2.50 -23.54 1.21
N VAL A 72 -2.81 -23.09 2.42
CA VAL A 72 -2.86 -21.65 2.76
C VAL A 72 -1.46 -21.04 2.70
N ALA A 73 -0.45 -21.75 3.20
CA ALA A 73 0.94 -21.31 3.15
C ALA A 73 1.46 -21.23 1.70
N ALA A 74 1.14 -22.23 0.88
CA ALA A 74 1.48 -22.25 -0.54
C ALA A 74 0.83 -21.10 -1.31
N ALA A 75 -0.46 -20.82 -1.06
CA ALA A 75 -1.15 -19.68 -1.64
C ALA A 75 -0.54 -18.34 -1.18
N ALA A 76 -0.20 -18.21 0.11
CA ALA A 76 0.35 -16.98 0.67
C ALA A 76 1.71 -16.59 0.07
N LEU A 77 2.55 -17.59 -0.26
CA LEU A 77 3.90 -17.39 -0.78
C LEU A 77 4.01 -17.74 -2.27
N GLN A 78 2.89 -17.86 -2.98
CA GLN A 78 2.86 -18.19 -4.40
C GLN A 78 3.74 -17.21 -5.21
N GLY A 79 4.52 -17.76 -6.13
CA GLY A 79 5.41 -17.01 -7.03
C GLY A 79 6.75 -16.58 -6.43
N LEU A 80 7.01 -16.86 -5.15
CA LEU A 80 8.32 -16.59 -4.53
C LEU A 80 9.29 -17.77 -4.77
N PRO A 81 10.53 -17.50 -5.19
CA PRO A 81 11.54 -18.54 -5.40
C PRO A 81 12.12 -19.04 -4.07
N ASP A 82 12.72 -20.22 -4.09
CA ASP A 82 13.55 -20.77 -2.99
C ASP A 82 12.89 -20.83 -1.60
N VAL A 83 11.56 -20.94 -1.57
CA VAL A 83 10.76 -21.15 -0.36
C VAL A 83 10.55 -22.64 -0.13
N VAL A 84 10.87 -23.13 1.07
CA VAL A 84 10.67 -24.52 1.47
C VAL A 84 9.81 -24.57 2.73
N PHE A 85 8.72 -25.33 2.70
CA PHE A 85 7.84 -25.50 3.86
C PHE A 85 8.30 -26.65 4.76
N VAL A 86 8.31 -26.40 6.07
CA VAL A 86 8.61 -27.41 7.10
C VAL A 86 7.49 -27.40 8.13
N HIS A 87 7.08 -28.56 8.61
CA HIS A 87 6.14 -28.61 9.73
C HIS A 87 6.83 -28.22 11.03
N GLY A 88 6.33 -27.19 11.69
CA GLY A 88 6.79 -26.78 13.01
C GLY A 88 6.33 -27.71 14.14
N GLY A 89 6.92 -27.53 15.31
CA GLY A 89 6.53 -28.22 16.55
C GLY A 89 5.48 -27.49 17.37
N GLU A 90 5.28 -27.90 18.63
CA GLU A 90 4.32 -27.27 19.54
C GLU A 90 4.82 -25.92 20.04
N THR A 91 6.14 -25.77 20.19
CA THR A 91 6.78 -24.53 20.64
C THR A 91 7.48 -23.79 19.49
N ARG A 92 7.79 -22.50 19.73
CA ARG A 92 8.60 -21.71 18.79
C ARG A 92 9.96 -22.37 18.56
N ARG A 93 10.62 -22.81 19.64
CA ARG A 93 11.92 -23.48 19.62
C ARG A 93 11.87 -24.76 18.78
N GLU A 94 10.89 -25.63 19.00
CA GLU A 94 10.75 -26.87 18.23
C GLU A 94 10.52 -26.61 16.75
N SER A 95 9.75 -25.57 16.42
CA SER A 95 9.55 -25.15 15.03
C SER A 95 10.85 -24.71 14.36
N VAL A 96 11.72 -24.01 15.09
CA VAL A 96 13.07 -23.66 14.62
C VAL A 96 13.94 -24.92 14.49
N ALA A 97 13.93 -25.81 15.48
CA ALA A 97 14.70 -27.05 15.45
C ALA A 97 14.34 -27.91 14.22
N CYS A 98 13.05 -28.09 13.92
CA CYS A 98 12.61 -28.81 12.72
C CYS A 98 13.15 -28.17 11.43
N ALA A 99 13.13 -26.83 11.33
CA ALA A 99 13.64 -26.12 10.15
C ALA A 99 15.17 -26.16 10.04
N LEU A 100 15.88 -26.12 11.17
CA LEU A 100 17.34 -26.31 11.21
C LEU A 100 17.73 -27.72 10.77
N GLU A 101 17.02 -28.75 11.25
CA GLU A 101 17.25 -30.15 10.85
C GLU A 101 16.97 -30.36 9.36
N ALA A 102 15.93 -29.72 8.81
CA ALA A 102 15.62 -29.80 7.38
C ALA A 102 16.71 -29.20 6.47
N LEU A 103 17.59 -28.35 7.02
CA LEU A 103 18.75 -27.80 6.31
C LEU A 103 20.01 -28.68 6.42
N ALA A 104 19.99 -29.76 7.23
CA ALA A 104 21.21 -30.49 7.59
C ALA A 104 21.89 -31.20 6.41
N ASP A 105 21.09 -31.71 5.45
CA ASP A 105 21.60 -32.39 4.25
C ASP A 105 22.26 -31.42 3.25
N ASP A 106 21.93 -30.13 3.34
CA ASP A 106 22.48 -29.07 2.50
C ASP A 106 22.80 -27.83 3.37
N ALA A 107 23.73 -28.02 4.30
CA ALA A 107 24.02 -27.07 5.36
C ALA A 107 24.56 -25.71 4.82
N PRO A 108 23.92 -24.57 5.15
CA PRO A 108 24.49 -23.25 4.90
C PRO A 108 25.61 -22.92 5.91
N ASP A 109 26.37 -21.86 5.66
CA ASP A 109 27.34 -21.33 6.63
C ASP A 109 26.60 -20.56 7.75
N HIS A 110 25.58 -19.78 7.36
CA HIS A 110 24.83 -18.92 8.26
C HIS A 110 23.32 -19.18 8.16
N VAL A 111 22.61 -18.88 9.23
CA VAL A 111 21.14 -18.92 9.27
C VAL A 111 20.57 -17.69 9.97
N LEU A 112 19.55 -17.08 9.38
CA LEU A 112 18.73 -16.05 10.03
C LEU A 112 17.42 -16.64 10.49
N ILE A 113 17.13 -16.56 11.78
CA ILE A 113 15.88 -17.05 12.39
C ILE A 113 14.97 -15.85 12.67
N HIS A 114 13.86 -15.76 11.97
CA HIS A 114 12.97 -14.60 11.98
C HIS A 114 11.53 -14.98 12.34
N ASP A 115 10.84 -14.08 13.04
CA ASP A 115 9.43 -14.28 13.38
C ASP A 115 8.56 -13.74 12.24
N ALA A 116 7.67 -14.56 11.66
CA ALA A 116 6.74 -14.12 10.60
C ALA A 116 5.84 -12.93 11.02
N ALA A 117 5.76 -12.67 12.32
CA ALA A 117 5.00 -11.56 12.89
C ALA A 117 5.75 -10.22 12.90
N ARG A 118 6.93 -10.10 12.29
CA ARG A 118 7.70 -8.85 12.15
C ARG A 118 7.83 -8.48 10.66
N PRO A 119 6.72 -8.06 10.00
CA PRO A 119 6.65 -7.99 8.55
C PRO A 119 7.60 -6.97 7.91
N VAL A 120 7.95 -5.89 8.61
CA VAL A 120 8.85 -4.85 8.08
C VAL A 120 10.27 -5.16 8.53
N LEU A 121 11.06 -5.76 7.62
CA LEU A 121 12.44 -6.17 7.86
C LEU A 121 13.42 -5.30 7.05
N PRO A 122 14.05 -4.28 7.67
CA PRO A 122 15.01 -3.43 6.96
C PRO A 122 16.27 -4.19 6.56
N ARG A 123 16.68 -4.05 5.29
CA ARG A 123 17.91 -4.63 4.74
C ARG A 123 19.16 -4.30 5.58
N ALA A 124 19.24 -3.05 6.07
CA ALA A 124 20.36 -2.61 6.88
C ALA A 124 20.51 -3.40 8.20
N VAL A 125 19.42 -3.95 8.76
CA VAL A 125 19.52 -4.83 9.94
C VAL A 125 20.14 -6.17 9.55
N ILE A 126 19.72 -6.76 8.42
CA ILE A 126 20.28 -8.01 7.90
C ILE A 126 21.80 -7.85 7.68
N ASP A 127 22.22 -6.76 7.03
CA ASP A 127 23.64 -6.52 6.74
C ASP A 127 24.47 -6.39 8.04
N ARG A 128 23.94 -5.70 9.07
CA ARG A 128 24.60 -5.60 10.39
C ARG A 128 24.75 -6.95 11.07
N LEU A 129 23.72 -7.79 11.01
CA LEU A 129 23.75 -9.12 11.60
C LEU A 129 24.79 -10.01 10.93
N LEU A 130 24.80 -10.05 9.60
CA LEU A 130 25.77 -10.83 8.83
C LEU A 130 27.21 -10.33 9.05
N ALA A 131 27.41 -9.01 9.12
CA ALA A 131 28.73 -8.45 9.43
C ALA A 131 29.21 -8.86 10.83
N ALA A 132 28.32 -8.91 11.83
CA ALA A 132 28.67 -9.32 13.19
C ALA A 132 29.11 -10.80 13.28
N LEU A 133 28.59 -11.67 12.40
CA LEU A 133 28.99 -13.08 12.33
C LEU A 133 30.45 -13.31 11.94
N ALA A 134 31.15 -12.30 11.41
CA ALA A 134 32.60 -12.37 11.20
C ALA A 134 33.40 -12.43 12.51
N SER A 135 32.77 -12.04 13.64
CA SER A 135 33.44 -11.88 14.94
C SER A 135 32.78 -12.65 16.09
N ALA A 136 31.56 -13.16 15.89
CA ALA A 136 30.82 -13.91 16.90
C ALA A 136 29.99 -15.03 16.24
N PRO A 137 29.78 -16.17 16.91
CA PRO A 137 28.96 -17.27 16.38
C PRO A 137 27.47 -16.95 16.33
N GLY A 138 27.02 -15.89 17.02
CA GLY A 138 25.65 -15.40 16.98
C GLY A 138 25.56 -13.88 17.05
N ALA A 139 24.48 -13.32 16.51
CA ALA A 139 24.17 -11.89 16.58
C ALA A 139 22.66 -11.65 16.63
N ILE A 140 22.22 -10.69 17.43
CA ILE A 140 20.82 -10.29 17.54
C ILE A 140 20.62 -8.77 17.46
N PRO A 141 19.54 -8.30 16.80
CA PRO A 141 19.16 -6.90 16.81
C PRO A 141 18.45 -6.58 18.12
N ALA A 142 18.85 -5.49 18.76
CA ALA A 142 18.23 -5.05 19.99
C ALA A 142 18.12 -3.53 20.07
N LEU A 143 17.05 -3.06 20.72
CA LEU A 143 16.81 -1.64 21.00
C LEU A 143 16.97 -1.36 22.50
N PRO A 144 17.64 -0.28 22.92
CA PRO A 144 17.72 0.07 24.34
C PRO A 144 16.31 0.35 24.89
N VAL A 145 16.08 0.01 26.16
CA VAL A 145 14.82 0.36 26.82
C VAL A 145 14.86 1.83 27.25
N VAL A 146 14.00 2.65 26.64
CA VAL A 146 13.90 4.08 26.94
C VAL A 146 12.84 4.40 27.99
N ASP A 147 11.81 3.57 28.12
CA ASP A 147 10.74 3.78 29.11
C ASP A 147 11.14 3.29 30.50
N SER A 148 10.46 3.78 31.53
CA SER A 148 10.63 3.28 32.90
C SER A 148 10.15 1.83 33.00
N VAL A 149 11.01 0.94 33.51
CA VAL A 149 10.71 -0.50 33.67
C VAL A 149 10.40 -0.82 35.12
N VAL A 150 9.34 -1.60 35.33
CA VAL A 150 8.97 -2.13 36.66
C VAL A 150 8.67 -3.62 36.55
N ARG A 151 8.99 -4.37 37.61
CA ARG A 151 8.47 -5.73 37.75
C ARG A 151 7.06 -5.66 38.35
N GLY A 152 6.10 -6.36 37.74
CA GLY A 152 4.73 -6.49 38.28
C GLY A 152 4.62 -7.66 39.25
N ARG A 153 3.73 -7.55 40.24
CA ARG A 153 3.27 -8.65 41.09
C ARG A 153 2.04 -9.30 40.47
N GLU A 154 1.73 -10.54 40.87
CA GLU A 154 0.53 -11.26 40.42
C GLU A 154 -0.79 -10.55 40.75
N ASP A 155 -0.80 -9.69 41.78
CA ASP A 155 -1.97 -8.91 42.21
C ASP A 155 -2.14 -7.56 41.48
N GLY A 156 -1.38 -7.33 40.41
CA GLY A 156 -1.46 -6.13 39.58
C GLY A 156 -0.76 -4.89 40.16
N ARG A 157 -0.10 -5.01 41.33
CA ARG A 157 0.70 -3.91 41.90
C ARG A 157 2.14 -3.94 41.38
N ARG A 158 2.79 -2.77 41.37
CA ARG A 158 4.24 -2.69 41.10
C ARG A 158 5.03 -3.34 42.23
N ASP A 159 6.08 -4.07 41.87
CA ASP A 159 7.10 -4.57 42.79
C ASP A 159 8.27 -3.56 42.85
N VAL A 160 9.48 -3.97 42.45
CA VAL A 160 10.69 -3.15 42.47
C VAL A 160 10.90 -2.48 41.11
N ALA A 161 11.34 -1.22 41.14
CA ALA A 161 11.78 -0.49 39.94
C ALA A 161 13.05 -1.14 39.39
N VAL A 162 13.10 -1.33 38.07
CA VAL A 162 14.26 -1.94 37.40
C VAL A 162 15.06 -0.83 36.74
N ALA A 163 16.37 -0.76 36.99
CA ALA A 163 17.27 0.12 36.26
C ALA A 163 17.22 -0.25 34.77
N ARG A 164 16.89 0.72 33.91
CA ARG A 164 16.73 0.48 32.46
C ARG A 164 18.08 0.46 31.73
N GLU A 165 19.12 0.97 32.36
CA GLU A 165 20.48 1.01 31.85
C GLU A 165 20.98 -0.41 31.59
N GLY A 166 21.39 -0.70 30.35
CA GLY A 166 21.82 -2.03 29.93
C GLY A 166 20.68 -3.01 29.64
N LEU A 167 19.41 -2.60 29.72
CA LEU A 167 18.29 -3.41 29.24
C LEU A 167 18.01 -3.15 27.77
N PHE A 168 17.76 -4.23 27.04
CA PHE A 168 17.46 -4.19 25.62
C PHE A 168 16.21 -5.00 25.28
N ARG A 169 15.42 -4.48 24.33
CA ARG A 169 14.31 -5.17 23.67
C ARG A 169 14.89 -5.98 22.52
N VAL A 170 14.99 -7.30 22.69
CA VAL A 170 15.47 -8.20 21.64
C VAL A 170 14.46 -8.30 20.50
N GLN A 171 14.97 -8.30 19.27
CA GLN A 171 14.21 -8.42 18.05
C GLN A 171 14.68 -9.64 17.23
N THR A 172 13.99 -9.94 16.14
CA THR A 172 14.43 -10.91 15.14
C THR A 172 14.45 -10.21 13.77
N PRO A 173 15.27 -10.63 12.78
CA PRO A 173 15.98 -11.90 12.70
C PRO A 173 17.13 -12.04 13.70
N GLN A 174 17.39 -13.25 14.18
CA GLN A 174 18.59 -13.60 14.95
C GLN A 174 19.50 -14.41 14.04
N ALA A 175 20.76 -14.01 13.92
CA ALA A 175 21.70 -14.61 12.98
C ALA A 175 22.72 -15.47 13.71
N PHE A 176 23.06 -16.63 13.14
CA PHE A 176 24.02 -17.54 13.73
C PHE A 176 24.86 -18.25 12.68
N HIS A 177 26.05 -18.71 13.06
CA HIS A 177 26.73 -19.79 12.36
C HIS A 177 25.86 -21.05 12.44
N TYR A 178 25.45 -21.57 11.28
CA TYR A 178 24.46 -22.64 11.21
C TYR A 178 24.87 -23.91 11.99
N PRO A 179 26.12 -24.43 11.87
CA PRO A 179 26.51 -25.63 12.60
C PRO A 179 26.44 -25.45 14.12
N ALA A 180 26.77 -24.26 14.62
CA ALA A 180 26.78 -23.95 16.04
C ALA A 180 25.35 -23.91 16.62
N ILE A 181 24.42 -23.21 15.95
CA ILE A 181 23.04 -23.10 16.44
C ILE A 181 22.27 -24.42 16.30
N LEU A 182 22.53 -25.21 15.25
CA LEU A 182 21.97 -26.56 15.11
C LEU A 182 22.42 -27.46 16.28
N ALA A 183 23.72 -27.46 16.60
CA ALA A 183 24.24 -28.22 17.73
C ALA A 183 23.64 -27.76 19.07
N ALA A 184 23.45 -26.45 19.26
CA ALA A 184 22.80 -25.89 20.44
C ALA A 184 21.34 -26.38 20.59
N HIS A 185 20.56 -26.38 19.50
CA HIS A 185 19.19 -26.91 19.50
C HIS A 185 19.14 -28.42 19.75
N ARG A 186 20.03 -29.21 19.14
CA ARG A 186 20.15 -30.66 19.38
C ARG A 186 20.54 -31.00 20.82
N GLY A 187 21.37 -30.16 21.44
CA GLY A 187 21.82 -30.32 22.82
C GLY A 187 20.84 -29.82 23.88
N TRP A 188 19.70 -29.23 23.48
CA TRP A 188 18.73 -28.67 24.43
C TRP A 188 18.05 -29.76 25.25
N ASN A 189 18.28 -29.77 26.57
CA ASN A 189 17.90 -30.86 27.47
C ASN A 189 16.68 -30.56 28.38
N GLY A 190 15.77 -29.68 27.95
CA GLY A 190 14.46 -29.52 28.61
C GLY A 190 14.45 -28.60 29.84
N GLY A 191 15.37 -27.63 29.92
CA GLY A 191 15.22 -26.48 30.82
C GLY A 191 13.94 -25.66 30.49
N ALA A 192 13.68 -24.60 31.26
CA ALA A 192 12.56 -23.69 30.98
C ALA A 192 12.60 -23.23 29.52
N GLU A 193 11.45 -23.23 28.83
CA GLU A 193 11.36 -22.90 27.40
C GLU A 193 12.02 -21.55 27.08
N ALA A 194 12.94 -21.58 26.12
CA ALA A 194 13.69 -20.40 25.69
C ALA A 194 12.76 -19.39 25.02
N GLY A 195 12.89 -18.12 25.41
CA GLY A 195 12.10 -17.02 24.84
C GLY A 195 12.47 -16.70 23.39
N ASP A 196 13.71 -16.98 23.00
CA ASP A 196 14.28 -16.79 21.66
C ASP A 196 15.49 -17.71 21.42
N ASP A 197 16.12 -17.62 20.24
CA ASP A 197 17.23 -18.50 19.85
C ASP A 197 18.56 -18.06 20.46
N ALA A 198 18.70 -16.79 20.85
CA ALA A 198 19.84 -16.30 21.61
C ALA A 198 19.96 -17.01 22.96
N GLN A 199 18.85 -17.25 23.68
CA GLN A 199 18.87 -18.03 24.92
C GLN A 199 19.31 -19.49 24.70
N VAL A 200 18.95 -20.09 23.57
CA VAL A 200 19.43 -21.44 23.20
C VAL A 200 20.94 -21.43 22.95
N ALA A 201 21.44 -20.39 22.26
CA ALA A 201 22.86 -20.19 22.00
C ALA A 201 23.66 -19.94 23.30
N ASP A 202 23.15 -19.08 24.19
CA ASP A 202 23.75 -18.79 25.49
C ASP A 202 23.86 -20.04 26.37
N ALA A 203 22.81 -20.87 26.40
CA ALA A 203 22.81 -22.14 27.14
C ALA A 203 23.86 -23.14 26.61
N ALA A 204 24.21 -23.05 25.33
CA ALA A 204 25.27 -23.82 24.70
C ALA A 204 26.66 -23.15 24.81
N GLY A 205 26.77 -21.99 25.47
CA GLY A 205 28.02 -21.26 25.67
C GLY A 205 28.48 -20.45 24.45
N LEU A 206 27.60 -20.18 23.49
CA LEU A 206 27.92 -19.38 22.31
C LEU A 206 27.87 -17.89 22.64
N ALA A 207 28.86 -17.12 22.17
CA ALA A 207 28.83 -15.67 22.30
C ALA A 207 27.85 -15.06 21.29
N VAL A 208 26.89 -14.26 21.77
CA VAL A 208 25.89 -13.57 20.95
C VAL A 208 26.15 -12.06 20.97
N ALA A 209 26.51 -11.49 19.82
CA ALA A 209 26.72 -10.06 19.66
C ALA A 209 25.39 -9.29 19.63
N LEU A 210 25.36 -8.10 20.24
CA LEU A 210 24.26 -7.15 20.08
C LEU A 210 24.58 -6.20 18.92
N VAL A 211 23.64 -6.09 17.97
CA VAL A 211 23.68 -5.06 16.92
C VAL A 211 22.49 -4.10 17.09
N ALA A 212 22.61 -2.89 16.55
CA ALA A 212 21.52 -1.92 16.58
C ALA A 212 20.27 -2.48 15.88
N GLY A 213 19.16 -2.56 16.61
CA GLY A 213 17.84 -2.93 16.09
C GLY A 213 17.16 -1.81 15.29
N ASP A 214 15.87 -1.96 15.05
CA ASP A 214 15.03 -0.98 14.35
C ASP A 214 13.58 -1.06 14.84
N GLU A 215 12.91 0.07 15.08
CA GLU A 215 11.50 0.07 15.51
C GLU A 215 10.57 -0.52 14.44
N ALA A 216 10.98 -0.52 13.16
CA ALA A 216 10.27 -1.20 12.08
C ALA A 216 10.09 -2.71 12.35
N LEU A 217 11.02 -3.34 13.08
CA LEU A 217 10.93 -4.75 13.46
C LEU A 217 9.89 -5.04 14.56
N ARG A 218 8.98 -4.12 14.85
CA ARG A 218 7.89 -4.32 15.81
C ARG A 218 7.12 -5.61 15.49
N LYS A 219 6.89 -6.42 16.52
CA LYS A 219 6.14 -7.67 16.39
C LYS A 219 4.64 -7.41 16.46
N VAL A 220 3.93 -7.75 15.39
CA VAL A 220 2.47 -7.81 15.32
C VAL A 220 1.98 -8.88 16.30
N THR A 221 1.38 -8.44 17.40
CA THR A 221 1.06 -9.31 18.55
C THR A 221 -0.43 -9.33 18.85
N PHE A 222 -1.08 -8.17 18.78
CA PHE A 222 -2.50 -8.00 19.08
C PHE A 222 -3.33 -7.81 17.81
N ALA A 223 -4.65 -8.01 17.90
CA ALA A 223 -5.56 -7.75 16.78
C ALA A 223 -5.47 -6.30 16.28
N SER A 224 -5.30 -5.34 17.19
CA SER A 224 -5.08 -3.92 16.88
C SER A 224 -3.76 -3.64 16.13
N ASP A 225 -2.81 -4.58 16.10
CA ASP A 225 -1.60 -4.46 15.27
C ASP A 225 -1.86 -4.92 13.82
N LEU A 226 -2.88 -5.76 13.61
CA LEU A 226 -3.36 -6.18 12.28
C LEU A 226 -4.33 -5.17 11.68
N GLU A 227 -4.96 -4.34 12.52
CA GLU A 227 -5.65 -3.11 12.11
C GLU A 227 -4.61 -2.21 11.45
N THR A 228 -4.46 -2.38 10.14
CA THR A 228 -3.58 -1.60 9.29
C THR A 228 -3.79 -0.11 9.58
N ALA A 229 -2.69 0.60 9.85
CA ALA A 229 -2.62 2.01 9.45
C ALA A 229 -3.16 2.05 8.02
N PRO A 230 -4.18 2.89 7.72
CA PRO A 230 -4.85 2.84 6.43
C PRO A 230 -3.77 2.86 5.35
N MET A 231 -3.85 1.91 4.40
CA MET A 231 -3.18 2.02 3.10
C MET A 231 -3.20 3.49 2.71
N PRO A 232 -2.11 4.09 2.17
CA PRO A 232 -2.16 5.49 1.75
C PRO A 232 -3.46 5.66 0.96
N ALA A 233 -4.35 6.50 1.50
CA ALA A 233 -5.68 6.72 0.98
C ALA A 233 -5.58 6.73 -0.55
N PRO A 234 -6.37 5.94 -1.30
CA PRO A 234 -6.18 5.92 -2.74
C PRO A 234 -6.19 7.38 -3.23
N LEU A 235 -5.18 7.74 -4.01
CA LEU A 235 -4.88 9.15 -4.22
C LEU A 235 -6.05 9.83 -4.94
N PRO A 236 -6.35 11.11 -4.65
CA PRO A 236 -7.28 11.87 -5.45
C PRO A 236 -6.89 11.81 -6.93
N ARG A 237 -7.88 11.67 -7.81
CA ARG A 237 -7.68 11.72 -9.26
C ARG A 237 -8.27 13.01 -9.80
N THR A 238 -7.66 13.55 -10.84
CA THR A 238 -8.12 14.78 -11.49
C THR A 238 -8.24 14.55 -12.98
N GLY A 239 -9.35 14.99 -13.56
CA GLY A 239 -9.57 15.05 -15.00
C GLY A 239 -9.77 16.49 -15.47
N MET A 240 -9.45 16.73 -16.74
CA MET A 240 -9.65 18.00 -17.43
C MET A 240 -10.49 17.71 -18.67
N GLY A 241 -11.45 18.58 -18.97
CA GLY A 241 -12.15 18.60 -20.25
C GLY A 241 -12.10 19.97 -20.89
N PHE A 242 -12.16 19.98 -22.22
CA PHE A 242 -12.19 21.18 -23.04
C PHE A 242 -13.11 20.95 -24.22
N ASP A 243 -14.03 21.88 -24.46
CA ASP A 243 -14.95 21.80 -25.59
C ASP A 243 -15.18 23.19 -26.21
N VAL A 244 -15.55 23.23 -27.49
CA VAL A 244 -15.82 24.46 -28.24
C VAL A 244 -16.98 24.28 -29.21
N HIS A 245 -18.00 25.12 -29.06
CA HIS A 245 -19.17 25.13 -29.94
C HIS A 245 -19.29 26.44 -30.71
N ARG A 246 -19.80 26.35 -31.94
CA ARG A 246 -20.03 27.50 -32.82
C ARG A 246 -21.27 28.29 -32.38
N LEU A 247 -21.17 29.62 -32.35
CA LEU A 247 -22.32 30.51 -32.13
C LEU A 247 -23.10 30.73 -33.43
N VAL A 248 -24.41 30.53 -33.39
CA VAL A 248 -25.32 30.67 -34.55
C VAL A 248 -26.62 31.38 -34.16
N THR A 249 -27.25 32.05 -35.12
CA THR A 249 -28.56 32.70 -34.93
C THR A 249 -29.69 31.67 -34.94
N GLY A 250 -30.76 31.94 -34.18
CA GLY A 250 -31.96 31.10 -34.17
C GLY A 250 -31.85 29.83 -33.32
N GLN A 251 -30.80 29.71 -32.51
CA GLN A 251 -30.64 28.66 -31.49
C GLN A 251 -30.69 29.28 -30.10
N ASP A 252 -31.12 28.49 -29.12
CA ASP A 252 -31.05 28.86 -27.71
C ASP A 252 -29.61 28.76 -27.19
N LEU A 253 -29.25 29.61 -26.23
CA LEU A 253 -27.96 29.55 -25.55
C LEU A 253 -28.12 28.88 -24.18
N TRP A 254 -27.62 27.66 -24.05
CA TRP A 254 -27.53 26.95 -22.78
C TRP A 254 -26.07 26.90 -22.32
N LEU A 255 -25.83 27.27 -21.06
CA LEU A 255 -24.52 27.18 -20.42
C LEU A 255 -24.68 26.73 -18.97
N CYS A 256 -23.96 25.69 -18.57
CA CYS A 256 -24.04 25.08 -17.24
C CYS A 256 -25.48 24.70 -16.82
N GLY A 257 -26.31 24.27 -17.77
CA GLY A 257 -27.71 23.87 -17.58
C GLY A 257 -28.66 25.06 -17.42
N VAL A 258 -28.22 26.28 -17.69
CA VAL A 258 -29.02 27.51 -17.59
C VAL A 258 -29.19 28.12 -18.98
N LYS A 259 -30.44 28.36 -19.38
CA LYS A 259 -30.77 29.12 -20.59
C LYS A 259 -30.45 30.60 -20.38
N ILE A 260 -29.67 31.19 -21.28
CA ILE A 260 -29.30 32.60 -21.28
C ILE A 260 -30.02 33.30 -22.43
N ASP A 261 -30.63 34.44 -22.15
CA ASP A 261 -31.19 35.31 -23.18
C ASP A 261 -30.07 35.96 -23.99
N HIS A 262 -29.97 35.59 -25.27
CA HIS A 262 -28.94 36.07 -26.18
C HIS A 262 -29.38 35.90 -27.64
N ALA A 263 -28.93 36.79 -28.53
CA ALA A 263 -29.30 36.78 -29.95
C ALA A 263 -28.75 35.58 -30.75
N LYS A 264 -27.81 34.83 -30.15
CA LYS A 264 -27.19 33.63 -30.73
C LYS A 264 -27.13 32.52 -29.68
N GLY A 265 -27.30 31.28 -30.13
CA GLY A 265 -27.12 30.06 -29.36
C GLY A 265 -25.97 29.20 -29.89
N LEU A 266 -25.79 28.01 -29.33
CA LEU A 266 -24.73 27.09 -29.71
C LEU A 266 -25.23 26.06 -30.72
N SER A 267 -24.42 25.81 -31.75
CA SER A 267 -24.67 24.75 -32.73
C SER A 267 -24.12 23.43 -32.19
N GLY A 268 -24.97 22.41 -32.16
CA GLY A 268 -24.58 21.06 -31.72
C GLY A 268 -25.77 20.12 -31.65
N HIS A 269 -25.54 18.93 -31.11
CA HIS A 269 -26.61 18.00 -30.73
C HIS A 269 -27.12 18.35 -29.32
N SER A 270 -28.35 17.92 -29.00
CA SER A 270 -29.04 18.29 -27.75
C SER A 270 -29.26 19.82 -27.63
N ASP A 271 -29.07 20.38 -26.44
CA ASP A 271 -29.07 21.81 -26.10
C ASP A 271 -27.69 22.47 -26.31
N ALA A 272 -26.70 21.68 -26.77
CA ALA A 272 -25.35 22.12 -27.15
C ALA A 272 -24.61 22.89 -26.03
N ASP A 273 -24.82 22.51 -24.77
CA ASP A 273 -24.18 23.14 -23.61
C ASP A 273 -22.70 22.77 -23.49
N VAL A 274 -21.85 23.59 -24.12
CA VAL A 274 -20.39 23.40 -24.16
C VAL A 274 -19.75 23.33 -22.77
N ALA A 275 -20.34 23.99 -21.77
CA ALA A 275 -19.79 23.99 -20.41
C ALA A 275 -20.07 22.66 -19.69
N ILE A 276 -21.25 22.08 -19.90
CA ILE A 276 -21.56 20.74 -19.41
C ILE A 276 -20.72 19.69 -20.15
N HIS A 277 -20.57 19.78 -21.46
CA HIS A 277 -19.78 18.83 -22.23
C HIS A 277 -18.32 18.76 -21.75
N ALA A 278 -17.66 19.90 -21.58
CA ALA A 278 -16.32 19.96 -21.00
C ALA A 278 -16.27 19.34 -19.59
N LEU A 279 -17.32 19.54 -18.77
CA LEU A 279 -17.37 18.97 -17.43
C LEU A 279 -17.61 17.44 -17.43
N VAL A 280 -18.37 16.91 -18.39
CA VAL A 280 -18.53 15.47 -18.62
C VAL A 280 -17.17 14.84 -18.91
N ASP A 281 -16.41 15.40 -19.85
CA ASP A 281 -15.05 14.91 -20.16
C ASP A 281 -14.12 14.97 -18.96
N ALA A 282 -14.20 16.04 -18.15
CA ALA A 282 -13.40 16.14 -16.93
C ALA A 282 -13.72 15.03 -15.92
N LEU A 283 -14.99 14.65 -15.77
CA LEU A 283 -15.41 13.56 -14.88
C LEU A 283 -14.98 12.19 -15.42
N LEU A 284 -15.24 11.92 -16.70
CA LEU A 284 -14.86 10.66 -17.36
C LEU A 284 -13.33 10.48 -17.37
N GLY A 285 -12.59 11.55 -17.66
CA GLY A 285 -11.14 11.58 -17.62
C GLY A 285 -10.58 11.30 -16.22
N ALA A 286 -11.20 11.82 -15.16
CA ALA A 286 -10.77 11.58 -13.78
C ALA A 286 -10.83 10.10 -13.38
N ILE A 287 -11.70 9.31 -14.03
CA ILE A 287 -11.86 7.87 -13.79
C ILE A 287 -11.30 7.00 -14.94
N ALA A 288 -10.60 7.62 -15.91
CA ALA A 288 -10.06 6.96 -17.11
C ALA A 288 -11.12 6.20 -17.93
N ALA A 289 -12.33 6.76 -18.04
CA ALA A 289 -13.46 6.16 -18.76
C ALA A 289 -13.60 6.64 -20.22
N GLY A 290 -12.61 7.32 -20.81
CA GLY A 290 -12.71 7.89 -22.15
C GLY A 290 -13.36 9.28 -22.15
N ASP A 291 -14.08 9.62 -23.21
CA ASP A 291 -14.69 10.94 -23.44
C ASP A 291 -16.20 10.89 -23.74
N ILE A 292 -16.84 12.06 -23.87
CA ILE A 292 -18.28 12.18 -24.14
C ILE A 292 -18.71 11.44 -25.42
N GLY A 293 -17.84 11.32 -26.43
CA GLY A 293 -18.13 10.60 -27.67
C GLY A 293 -18.24 9.09 -27.48
N ASP A 294 -17.45 8.54 -26.54
CA ASP A 294 -17.49 7.12 -26.19
C ASP A 294 -18.80 6.72 -25.47
N HIS A 295 -19.35 7.62 -24.66
CA HIS A 295 -20.51 7.34 -23.81
C HIS A 295 -21.85 7.78 -24.42
N PHE A 296 -21.83 8.84 -25.22
CA PHE A 296 -23.04 9.48 -25.74
C PHE A 296 -23.01 9.63 -27.28
N PRO A 297 -22.80 8.55 -28.04
CA PRO A 297 -22.70 8.64 -29.49
C PRO A 297 -24.01 9.15 -30.11
N PRO A 298 -23.98 10.13 -31.04
CA PRO A 298 -25.19 10.71 -31.64
C PRO A 298 -26.09 9.71 -32.38
N SER A 299 -25.54 8.55 -32.76
CA SER A 299 -26.27 7.45 -33.39
C SER A 299 -27.17 6.66 -32.44
N ASP A 300 -26.92 6.75 -31.12
CA ASP A 300 -27.71 6.05 -30.12
C ASP A 300 -29.03 6.77 -29.85
N ALA A 301 -30.14 6.05 -30.05
CA ALA A 301 -31.48 6.56 -29.87
C ALA A 301 -31.76 7.03 -28.43
N GLN A 302 -31.06 6.47 -27.43
CA GLN A 302 -31.28 6.82 -26.02
C GLN A 302 -30.85 8.26 -25.69
N TRP A 303 -29.85 8.78 -26.43
CA TRP A 303 -29.23 10.09 -26.20
C TRP A 303 -29.68 11.15 -27.19
N LYS A 304 -30.34 10.75 -28.28
CA LYS A 304 -30.85 11.67 -29.31
C LYS A 304 -31.85 12.67 -28.72
N GLY A 305 -31.45 13.93 -28.65
CA GLY A 305 -32.27 15.03 -28.12
C GLY A 305 -32.39 15.06 -26.59
N ALA A 306 -31.61 14.25 -25.86
CA ALA A 306 -31.54 14.29 -24.40
C ALA A 306 -30.72 15.50 -23.95
N SER A 307 -31.25 16.35 -23.07
CA SER A 307 -30.58 17.53 -22.53
C SER A 307 -29.23 17.21 -21.88
N SER A 308 -28.28 18.15 -21.93
CA SER A 308 -26.89 17.89 -21.50
C SER A 308 -26.78 17.58 -20.01
N ASP A 309 -27.72 18.05 -19.19
CA ASP A 309 -27.79 17.71 -17.76
C ASP A 309 -27.93 16.20 -17.52
N ARG A 310 -28.57 15.45 -18.44
CA ARG A 310 -28.64 13.99 -18.38
C ARG A 310 -27.29 13.33 -18.63
N PHE A 311 -26.47 13.88 -19.54
CA PHE A 311 -25.11 13.40 -19.77
C PHE A 311 -24.25 13.61 -18.51
N LEU A 312 -24.36 14.80 -17.90
CA LEU A 312 -23.64 15.13 -16.67
C LEU A 312 -24.03 14.24 -15.49
N ALA A 313 -25.34 14.04 -15.29
CA ALA A 313 -25.84 13.13 -14.25
C ALA A 313 -25.35 11.69 -14.47
N HIS A 314 -25.30 11.22 -15.72
CA HIS A 314 -24.78 9.90 -16.06
C HIS A 314 -23.28 9.78 -15.77
N ALA A 315 -22.47 10.77 -16.18
CA ALA A 315 -21.04 10.81 -15.87
C ALA A 315 -20.77 10.80 -14.35
N ALA A 316 -21.55 11.54 -13.57
CA ALA A 316 -21.47 11.51 -12.11
C ALA A 316 -21.82 10.12 -11.52
N ALA A 317 -22.81 9.43 -12.09
CA ALA A 317 -23.15 8.07 -11.70
C ALA A 317 -22.03 7.07 -12.02
N LEU A 318 -21.33 7.22 -13.15
CA LEU A 318 -20.16 6.41 -13.50
C LEU A 318 -18.99 6.64 -12.53
N VAL A 319 -18.77 7.88 -12.09
CA VAL A 319 -17.79 8.19 -11.04
C VAL A 319 -18.11 7.40 -9.76
N ALA A 320 -19.37 7.43 -9.30
CA ALA A 320 -19.80 6.66 -8.13
C ALA A 320 -19.61 5.14 -8.32
N GLN A 321 -19.99 4.60 -9.49
CA GLN A 321 -19.83 3.18 -9.82
C GLN A 321 -18.36 2.74 -9.87
N SER A 322 -17.44 3.67 -10.19
CA SER A 322 -16.00 3.42 -10.18
C SER A 322 -15.38 3.39 -8.76
N GLY A 323 -16.19 3.55 -7.71
CA GLY A 323 -15.74 3.60 -6.31
C GLY A 323 -15.16 4.95 -5.89
N HIS A 324 -15.50 6.04 -6.61
CA HIS A 324 -15.05 7.39 -6.30
C HIS A 324 -16.23 8.32 -6.00
N ALA A 325 -16.00 9.35 -5.20
CA ALA A 325 -16.89 10.47 -4.98
C ALA A 325 -16.29 11.74 -5.57
N ILE A 326 -17.13 12.63 -6.11
CA ILE A 326 -16.67 13.92 -6.63
C ILE A 326 -16.29 14.83 -5.46
N ALA A 327 -15.02 15.29 -5.44
CA ALA A 327 -14.51 16.19 -4.41
C ALA A 327 -14.83 17.65 -4.73
N ASN A 328 -14.54 18.10 -5.95
CA ASN A 328 -14.93 19.42 -6.44
C ASN A 328 -14.88 19.49 -7.96
N VAL A 329 -15.58 20.49 -8.52
CA VAL A 329 -15.53 20.82 -9.94
C VAL A 329 -15.30 22.31 -10.15
N ASP A 330 -14.61 22.64 -11.23
CA ASP A 330 -14.31 24.02 -11.62
C ASP A 330 -14.47 24.17 -13.14
N VAL A 331 -15.34 25.08 -13.57
CA VAL A 331 -15.62 25.35 -14.98
C VAL A 331 -15.25 26.79 -15.33
N THR A 332 -14.57 27.00 -16.46
CA THR A 332 -14.24 28.31 -17.01
C THR A 332 -14.85 28.45 -18.40
N ILE A 333 -15.80 29.36 -18.52
CA ILE A 333 -16.43 29.71 -19.80
C ILE A 333 -15.60 30.81 -20.49
N ILE A 334 -15.26 30.60 -21.76
CA ILE A 334 -14.37 31.47 -22.53
C ILE A 334 -15.18 32.06 -23.69
N CYS A 335 -15.59 33.33 -23.55
CA CYS A 335 -16.40 34.03 -24.54
C CYS A 335 -16.32 35.56 -24.39
N GLU A 336 -16.49 36.31 -25.48
CA GLU A 336 -16.68 37.77 -25.44
C GLU A 336 -18.08 38.19 -24.99
N ALA A 337 -19.09 37.44 -25.42
CA ALA A 337 -20.49 37.64 -25.07
C ALA A 337 -21.22 36.29 -25.02
N PRO A 338 -22.25 36.13 -24.16
CA PRO A 338 -22.80 37.12 -23.24
C PRO A 338 -21.92 37.35 -21.99
N LYS A 339 -22.25 38.37 -21.19
CA LYS A 339 -21.62 38.56 -19.87
C LYS A 339 -22.08 37.44 -18.93
N ILE A 340 -21.15 36.60 -18.48
CA ILE A 340 -21.46 35.46 -17.60
C ILE A 340 -21.68 35.88 -16.14
N GLY A 341 -21.08 37.00 -15.70
CA GLY A 341 -21.14 37.49 -14.31
C GLY A 341 -22.54 37.42 -13.66
N PRO A 342 -23.61 37.95 -14.28
CA PRO A 342 -24.98 37.88 -13.77
C PRO A 342 -25.56 36.47 -13.60
N HIS A 343 -25.03 35.47 -14.32
CA HIS A 343 -25.56 34.11 -14.37
C HIS A 343 -24.77 33.11 -13.51
N LYS A 344 -23.55 33.46 -13.06
CA LYS A 344 -22.63 32.54 -12.35
C LYS A 344 -23.28 31.82 -11.15
N ALA A 345 -24.06 32.53 -10.34
CA ALA A 345 -24.70 31.94 -9.17
C ALA A 345 -25.73 30.86 -9.55
N ALA A 346 -26.56 31.14 -10.55
CA ALA A 346 -27.55 30.19 -11.06
C ALA A 346 -26.87 28.97 -11.71
N MET A 347 -25.80 29.20 -12.48
CA MET A 347 -25.01 28.12 -13.09
C MET A 347 -24.39 27.20 -12.04
N ARG A 348 -23.76 27.76 -11.00
CA ARG A 348 -23.20 26.97 -9.89
C ARG A 348 -24.29 26.14 -9.20
N ALA A 349 -25.45 26.75 -8.93
CA ALA A 349 -26.56 26.07 -8.28
C ALA A 349 -27.09 24.90 -9.12
N ARG A 350 -27.24 25.11 -10.44
CA ARG A 350 -27.71 24.06 -11.35
C ARG A 350 -26.72 22.90 -11.46
N LEU A 351 -25.42 23.18 -11.59
CA LEU A 351 -24.40 22.13 -11.61
C LEU A 351 -24.33 21.37 -10.27
N ALA A 352 -24.44 22.08 -9.15
CA ALA A 352 -24.49 21.47 -7.81
C ALA A 352 -25.68 20.52 -7.66
N GLU A 353 -26.87 20.92 -8.14
CA GLU A 353 -28.07 20.09 -8.17
C GLU A 353 -27.86 18.83 -9.02
N ILE A 354 -27.37 18.96 -10.25
CA ILE A 354 -27.16 17.83 -11.18
C ILE A 354 -26.15 16.83 -10.61
N LEU A 355 -25.07 17.32 -9.99
CA LEU A 355 -23.99 16.49 -9.45
C LEU A 355 -24.26 15.97 -8.03
N GLY A 356 -25.31 16.45 -7.36
CA GLY A 356 -25.57 16.13 -5.95
C GLY A 356 -24.48 16.66 -5.01
N LEU A 357 -23.88 17.81 -5.33
CA LEU A 357 -22.79 18.41 -4.56
C LEU A 357 -23.24 19.63 -3.76
N PRO A 358 -22.62 19.91 -2.60
CA PRO A 358 -22.77 21.21 -1.95
C PRO A 358 -22.15 22.31 -2.82
N ILE A 359 -22.77 23.50 -2.77
CA ILE A 359 -22.45 24.63 -3.66
C ILE A 359 -21.00 25.13 -3.54
N ASP A 360 -20.37 24.93 -2.39
CA ASP A 360 -18.98 25.30 -2.11
C ASP A 360 -17.95 24.41 -2.83
N ARG A 361 -18.38 23.26 -3.38
CA ARG A 361 -17.56 22.36 -4.22
C ARG A 361 -17.73 22.59 -5.72
N VAL A 362 -18.51 23.59 -6.11
CA VAL A 362 -18.80 23.90 -7.52
C VAL A 362 -18.38 25.33 -7.83
N SER A 363 -17.43 25.50 -8.74
CA SER A 363 -16.95 26.81 -9.20
C SER A 363 -17.27 27.03 -10.68
N VAL A 364 -17.77 28.24 -11.00
CA VAL A 364 -18.00 28.69 -12.39
C VAL A 364 -17.34 30.06 -12.57
N LYS A 365 -16.37 30.11 -13.48
CA LYS A 365 -15.60 31.29 -13.86
C LYS A 365 -15.88 31.63 -15.32
N ALA A 366 -15.51 32.84 -15.71
CA ALA A 366 -15.56 33.23 -17.10
C ALA A 366 -14.45 34.23 -17.41
N THR A 367 -13.97 34.19 -18.65
CA THR A 367 -12.99 35.13 -19.18
C THR A 367 -13.29 35.46 -20.63
N THR A 368 -12.96 36.67 -21.03
CA THR A 368 -12.84 37.08 -22.43
C THR A 368 -11.50 36.59 -23.00
N THR A 369 -11.33 36.71 -24.31
CA THR A 369 -10.04 36.47 -24.99
C THR A 369 -9.53 37.75 -25.62
N GLU A 370 -9.91 38.91 -25.08
CA GLU A 370 -9.54 40.24 -25.55
C GLU A 370 -9.74 40.44 -27.06
N ARG A 371 -10.86 39.90 -27.58
CA ARG A 371 -11.21 39.89 -29.02
C ARG A 371 -10.23 39.12 -29.93
N LEU A 372 -9.37 38.29 -29.36
CA LEU A 372 -8.45 37.41 -30.09
C LEU A 372 -9.06 36.02 -30.30
N GLY A 373 -8.75 35.40 -31.44
CA GLY A 373 -9.17 34.03 -31.74
C GLY A 373 -10.67 33.87 -32.05
N THR A 374 -11.12 32.62 -32.10
CA THR A 374 -12.50 32.25 -32.45
C THR A 374 -13.52 32.75 -31.42
N THR A 375 -13.21 32.61 -30.13
CA THR A 375 -14.01 33.13 -29.02
C THR A 375 -14.02 34.66 -29.01
N GLY A 376 -12.87 35.29 -29.31
CA GLY A 376 -12.71 36.74 -29.40
C GLY A 376 -13.47 37.40 -30.54
N ARG A 377 -13.62 36.71 -31.67
CA ARG A 377 -14.44 37.19 -32.80
C ARG A 377 -15.93 36.86 -32.64
N GLY A 378 -16.33 36.20 -31.55
CA GLY A 378 -17.71 35.77 -31.32
C GLY A 378 -18.17 34.69 -32.30
N GLU A 379 -17.23 33.87 -32.80
CA GLU A 379 -17.51 32.73 -33.70
C GLU A 379 -17.97 31.50 -32.91
N GLY A 380 -17.62 31.42 -31.63
CA GLY A 380 -17.97 30.33 -30.74
C GLY A 380 -17.76 30.66 -29.27
N ILE A 381 -18.19 29.73 -28.41
CA ILE A 381 -17.91 29.73 -26.98
C ILE A 381 -17.12 28.46 -26.69
N ALA A 382 -16.02 28.59 -25.96
CA ALA A 382 -15.27 27.46 -25.44
C ALA A 382 -15.49 27.32 -23.93
N ALA A 383 -15.30 26.12 -23.41
CA ALA A 383 -15.29 25.86 -21.99
C ALA A 383 -14.13 24.94 -21.63
N GLN A 384 -13.56 25.18 -20.45
CA GLN A 384 -12.58 24.30 -19.84
C GLN A 384 -13.10 23.90 -18.46
N ALA A 385 -13.04 22.62 -18.12
CA ALA A 385 -13.46 22.10 -16.83
C ALA A 385 -12.37 21.24 -16.19
N VAL A 386 -12.35 21.24 -14.87
CA VAL A 386 -11.53 20.34 -14.04
C VAL A 386 -12.44 19.69 -13.01
N ALA A 387 -12.29 18.38 -12.84
CA ALA A 387 -12.98 17.62 -11.81
C ALA A 387 -11.97 16.81 -11.00
N THR A 388 -12.05 16.90 -9.68
CA THR A 388 -11.28 16.05 -8.77
C THR A 388 -12.22 15.06 -8.11
N VAL A 389 -11.83 13.79 -8.11
CA VAL A 389 -12.54 12.70 -7.45
C VAL A 389 -11.65 12.06 -6.40
N VAL A 390 -12.26 11.62 -5.31
CA VAL A 390 -11.58 10.93 -4.20
C VAL A 390 -12.21 9.56 -4.02
N PRO A 391 -11.48 8.56 -3.51
CA PRO A 391 -12.06 7.25 -3.26
C PRO A 391 -13.20 7.35 -2.26
N GLN A 392 -14.28 6.64 -2.54
CA GLN A 392 -15.39 6.53 -1.63
C GLN A 392 -15.10 5.38 -0.66
N TRP A 393 -14.78 5.71 0.59
CA TRP A 393 -14.75 4.70 1.64
C TRP A 393 -16.17 4.31 1.99
N SER A 394 -16.52 3.05 1.73
CA SER A 394 -17.64 2.41 2.40
C SER A 394 -17.32 2.35 3.89
N ALA A 395 -18.09 3.10 4.68
CA ALA A 395 -18.05 3.09 6.14
C ALA A 395 -18.48 1.73 6.71
#